data_AF-A0A417XYF6-F1
#
_entry.id   AF-A0A417XYF6-F1
#
_cell.length_a   1.000
_cell.length_b   1.000
_cell.length_c   1.000
_cell.angle_alpha   90.00
_cell.angle_beta   90.00
_cell.angle_gamma   90.00
#
_symmetry.space_group_name_H-M   'P 1'
#
loop_
_entity.id
_entity.type
_entity.pdbx_description
1 polymer ?
#
loop_
_entity_poly.entity_id
_entity_poly.type
_entity_poly.pdbx_seq_one_letter_code
_entity_poly.pdbx_strand_id
1 'polypeptide(L)'
;MREPARRAGGTRAFGFKDGVSQPGVRGVTADGDFITPRYIDPRNPHSHIFGKAGQPLVWPGQFIAGWPRQNPADPLVPDDGGVFPAWANNGSYLVCRRLNQDVMAFWDFAAAASEQYGSDPVHFASMLVGRWPSGAPISRSPKKDDLDLAGDEFAHNYFLFEDDSRDWTPTKELLDGGYPGDSHPRARSDIFGHACPLAGHIRKVNPRDSGTDFGAPADTLLRLMLRRGIPYGEVLAGVHSPPPELVTAERGLMFVAYMSSVQDQFEFVIRRWSNSSKQPNATGHDPIIGQSDVHGDRQRTVELLSVSGDKQTFVLDREWVTPTGGGYFFSPAISAVAGVLAGDKIGKPL
;
A
#
# COMPACT_ATOMS: atom_id res chain seq x y z
N MET A 1 -3.35 39.70 3.59
CA MET A 1 -3.16 38.72 2.51
C MET A 1 -2.51 37.50 3.15
N ARG A 2 -3.28 36.45 3.46
CA ARG A 2 -2.74 35.22 4.09
C ARG A 2 -2.21 34.34 2.96
N GLU A 3 -0.96 33.90 3.07
CA GLU A 3 -0.37 32.91 2.17
C GLU A 3 -1.27 31.67 2.08
N PRO A 4 -1.50 31.10 0.88
CA PRO A 4 -2.13 29.80 0.77
C PRO A 4 -1.19 28.77 1.40
N ALA A 5 -1.67 28.08 2.44
CA ALA A 5 -0.98 26.95 3.03
C ALA A 5 -0.54 25.99 1.91
N ARG A 6 0.74 25.63 1.88
CA ARG A 6 1.28 24.58 1.00
C ARG A 6 0.36 23.36 1.10
N ARG A 7 -0.21 22.93 -0.02
CA ARG A 7 -0.96 21.67 -0.10
C ARG A 7 -0.05 20.57 0.45
N ALA A 8 -0.43 19.94 1.56
CA ALA A 8 0.20 18.73 2.05
C ALA A 8 -0.06 17.62 1.00
N GLY A 9 0.84 17.51 0.01
CA GLY A 9 0.77 16.44 -0.98
C GLY A 9 0.94 15.11 -0.28
N GLY A 10 -0.11 14.28 -0.30
CA GLY A 10 -0.04 12.90 0.22
C GLY A 10 -1.25 12.44 1.03
N THR A 11 -2.12 13.35 1.50
CA THR A 11 -3.30 12.95 2.29
C THR A 11 -4.50 12.60 1.39
N ARG A 12 -5.10 11.42 1.60
CA ARG A 12 -6.31 10.95 0.88
C ARG A 12 -7.57 11.62 1.41
N ALA A 13 -8.71 11.39 0.74
CA ALA A 13 -10.00 12.00 1.12
C ALA A 13 -10.41 11.70 2.57
N PHE A 14 -10.14 10.49 3.09
CA PHE A 14 -10.40 10.12 4.48
C PHE A 14 -9.47 10.78 5.52
N GLY A 15 -8.42 11.50 5.11
CA GLY A 15 -7.50 12.18 6.01
C GLY A 15 -6.20 11.41 6.33
N PHE A 16 -5.96 10.26 5.71
CA PHE A 16 -4.76 9.45 5.94
C PHE A 16 -3.66 9.72 4.91
N LYS A 17 -2.41 9.84 5.38
CA LYS A 17 -1.21 9.91 4.53
C LYS A 17 -1.06 8.64 3.71
N ASP A 18 -0.81 8.81 2.41
CA ASP A 18 -0.56 7.76 1.45
C ASP A 18 0.89 7.78 0.94
N GLY A 19 1.25 6.80 0.10
CA GLY A 19 2.54 6.74 -0.56
C GLY A 19 3.67 6.27 0.33
N VAL A 20 3.40 5.94 1.60
CA VAL A 20 4.40 5.51 2.60
C VAL A 20 5.08 4.18 2.22
N SER A 21 4.29 3.16 1.87
CA SER A 21 4.82 1.82 1.57
C SER A 21 4.78 1.52 0.08
N GLN A 22 5.97 1.42 -0.51
CA GLN A 22 6.21 1.02 -1.90
C GLN A 22 7.39 0.05 -1.93
N PRO A 23 7.36 -1.00 -2.77
CA PRO A 23 8.54 -1.83 -2.99
C PRO A 23 9.66 -1.01 -3.65
N GLY A 24 10.90 -1.37 -3.36
CA GLY A 24 12.05 -0.95 -4.14
C GLY A 24 12.25 -1.89 -5.32
N VAL A 25 12.61 -1.35 -6.48
CA VAL A 25 12.96 -2.13 -7.67
C VAL A 25 14.46 -2.41 -7.69
N ARG A 26 14.83 -3.68 -7.89
CA ARG A 26 16.23 -4.10 -8.10
C ARG A 26 16.74 -3.63 -9.46
N GLY A 27 18.02 -3.33 -9.52
CA GLY A 27 18.73 -2.99 -10.75
C GLY A 27 19.72 -1.86 -10.52
N VAL A 28 20.54 -1.62 -11.54
CA VAL A 28 21.52 -0.53 -11.59
C VAL A 28 21.32 0.27 -12.87
N THR A 29 21.60 1.57 -12.80
CA THR A 29 21.64 2.45 -13.97
C THR A 29 22.91 2.19 -14.79
N ALA A 30 22.99 2.82 -15.96
CA ALA A 30 24.19 2.76 -16.80
C ALA A 30 25.44 3.33 -16.09
N ASP A 31 25.23 4.30 -15.18
CA ASP A 31 26.28 4.94 -14.40
C ASP A 31 26.70 4.12 -13.16
N GLY A 32 26.07 2.97 -12.94
CA GLY A 32 26.37 2.06 -11.83
C GLY A 32 25.58 2.33 -10.55
N ASP A 33 24.71 3.34 -10.53
CA ASP A 33 23.88 3.65 -9.36
C ASP A 33 22.73 2.65 -9.21
N PHE A 34 22.37 2.29 -7.97
CA PHE A 34 21.19 1.46 -7.75
C PHE A 34 19.90 2.21 -8.13
N ILE A 35 19.02 1.56 -8.89
CA ILE A 35 17.70 2.11 -9.27
C ILE A 35 16.89 2.52 -8.03
N THR A 36 16.89 1.65 -7.02
CA THR A 36 16.45 2.02 -5.67
C THR A 36 17.69 2.24 -4.83
N PRO A 37 17.90 3.41 -4.22
CA PRO A 37 19.05 3.64 -3.34
C PRO A 37 19.14 2.63 -2.18
N ARG A 38 20.34 2.43 -1.65
CA ARG A 38 20.63 1.53 -0.53
C ARG A 38 21.03 2.35 0.68
N TYR A 39 20.28 2.22 1.76
CA TYR A 39 20.45 3.00 2.99
C TYR A 39 20.85 2.14 4.19
N ILE A 40 20.86 0.82 4.04
CA ILE A 40 21.29 -0.12 5.07
C ILE A 40 22.77 -0.47 4.84
N ASP A 41 23.55 -0.46 5.91
CA ASP A 41 24.96 -0.86 5.89
C ASP A 41 25.15 -2.21 5.17
N PRO A 42 26.05 -2.30 4.17
CA PRO A 42 26.26 -3.53 3.40
C PRO A 42 26.66 -4.76 4.23
N ARG A 43 27.21 -4.56 5.43
CA ARG A 43 27.56 -5.66 6.36
C ARG A 43 26.32 -6.29 7.00
N ASN A 44 25.18 -5.62 6.96
CA ASN A 44 23.92 -6.19 7.41
C ASN A 44 23.45 -7.25 6.39
N PRO A 45 23.16 -8.49 6.81
CA PRO A 45 22.69 -9.55 5.91
C PRO A 45 21.43 -9.17 5.11
N HIS A 46 20.64 -8.24 5.62
CA HIS A 46 19.40 -7.79 4.97
C HIS A 46 19.57 -6.61 4.01
N SER A 47 20.77 -6.03 3.88
CA SER A 47 21.04 -4.92 2.95
C SER A 47 20.78 -5.29 1.49
N HIS A 48 20.79 -6.59 1.17
CA HIS A 48 20.51 -7.12 -0.16
C HIS A 48 19.03 -7.37 -0.44
N ILE A 49 18.17 -7.37 0.59
CA ILE A 49 16.72 -7.62 0.47
C ILE A 49 15.89 -6.37 0.77
N PHE A 50 16.46 -5.33 1.36
CA PHE A 50 15.78 -4.05 1.62
C PHE A 50 16.58 -2.85 1.08
N GLY A 51 15.88 -1.86 0.50
CA GLY A 51 16.49 -0.60 0.07
C GLY A 51 16.71 0.35 1.24
N LYS A 52 15.66 0.52 2.04
CA LYS A 52 15.67 1.06 3.40
C LYS A 52 14.81 0.19 4.29
N ALA A 53 14.84 0.42 5.60
CA ALA A 53 14.15 -0.42 6.56
C ALA A 53 12.63 -0.52 6.24
N GLY A 54 12.15 -1.73 5.97
CA GLY A 54 10.76 -2.00 5.59
C GLY A 54 10.42 -1.77 4.11
N GLN A 55 11.37 -1.42 3.25
CA GLN A 55 11.21 -1.33 1.79
C GLN A 55 11.82 -2.56 1.10
N PRO A 56 11.06 -3.63 0.85
CA PRO A 56 11.60 -4.84 0.23
C PRO A 56 12.05 -4.55 -1.21
N LEU A 57 13.13 -5.20 -1.63
CA LEU A 57 13.67 -5.13 -2.97
C LEU A 57 13.14 -6.28 -3.82
N VAL A 58 12.43 -5.91 -4.88
CA VAL A 58 11.73 -6.84 -5.77
C VAL A 58 12.36 -6.78 -7.15
N TRP A 59 12.47 -7.94 -7.80
CA TRP A 59 12.97 -8.04 -9.17
C TRP A 59 12.06 -7.29 -10.16
N PRO A 60 12.64 -6.58 -11.15
CA PRO A 60 11.89 -5.68 -12.04
C PRO A 60 10.82 -6.41 -12.86
N GLY A 61 10.99 -7.70 -13.15
CA GLY A 61 9.99 -8.51 -13.86
C GLY A 61 8.66 -8.63 -13.16
N GLN A 62 8.59 -8.31 -11.86
CA GLN A 62 7.32 -8.23 -11.13
C GLN A 62 6.47 -7.01 -11.53
N PHE A 63 7.07 -6.01 -12.19
CA PHE A 63 6.40 -4.78 -12.61
C PHE A 63 6.55 -4.49 -14.11
N ILE A 64 7.64 -4.93 -14.73
CA ILE A 64 8.01 -4.61 -16.11
C ILE A 64 8.08 -5.91 -16.93
N ALA A 65 7.37 -5.95 -18.05
CA ALA A 65 7.35 -7.08 -18.97
C ALA A 65 8.73 -7.36 -19.59
N GLY A 66 9.07 -8.64 -19.72
CA GLY A 66 10.32 -9.10 -20.32
C GLY A 66 11.54 -9.11 -19.39
N TRP A 67 11.38 -8.71 -18.13
CA TRP A 67 12.44 -8.80 -17.11
C TRP A 67 12.25 -10.04 -16.21
N PRO A 68 13.33 -10.55 -15.59
CA PRO A 68 13.25 -11.66 -14.63
C PRO A 68 12.35 -11.33 -13.45
N ARG A 69 11.46 -12.27 -13.08
CA ARG A 69 10.45 -12.08 -12.03
C ARG A 69 11.02 -12.35 -10.64
N GLN A 70 10.23 -12.02 -9.63
CA GLN A 70 10.54 -12.36 -8.26
C GLN A 70 10.40 -13.86 -8.04
N ASN A 71 11.46 -14.50 -7.55
CA ASN A 71 11.41 -15.88 -7.09
C ASN A 71 10.95 -15.92 -5.62
N PRO A 72 9.91 -16.69 -5.28
CA PRO A 72 9.49 -16.86 -3.88
C PRO A 72 10.41 -17.79 -3.06
N ALA A 73 11.17 -18.69 -3.71
CA ALA A 73 12.06 -19.63 -3.02
C ALA A 73 13.38 -18.98 -2.57
N ASP A 74 13.90 -18.03 -3.33
CA ASP A 74 15.07 -17.24 -2.97
C ASP A 74 14.92 -15.78 -3.47
N PRO A 75 14.76 -14.79 -2.57
CA PRO A 75 14.55 -13.41 -2.99
C PRO A 75 15.77 -12.77 -3.69
N LEU A 76 16.94 -13.39 -3.61
CA LEU A 76 18.19 -12.91 -4.21
C LEU A 76 18.47 -13.50 -5.60
N VAL A 77 17.71 -14.51 -6.02
CA VAL A 77 17.84 -15.12 -7.35
C VAL A 77 16.55 -14.85 -8.11
N PRO A 78 16.57 -14.18 -9.27
CA PRO A 78 15.33 -13.97 -10.00
C PRO A 78 14.81 -15.28 -10.61
N ASP A 79 13.50 -15.33 -10.82
CA ASP A 79 12.86 -16.37 -11.63
C ASP A 79 12.81 -15.94 -13.11
N ASP A 80 12.29 -16.81 -13.98
CA ASP A 80 12.12 -16.48 -15.38
C ASP A 80 11.23 -15.24 -15.60
N GLY A 81 11.54 -14.51 -16.67
CA GLY A 81 10.64 -13.48 -17.16
C GLY A 81 9.52 -14.20 -17.89
N GLY A 82 8.28 -14.04 -17.44
CA GLY A 82 7.12 -14.57 -18.16
C GLY A 82 7.15 -14.20 -19.65
N VAL A 83 6.48 -14.98 -20.49
CA VAL A 83 6.53 -14.79 -21.94
C VAL A 83 5.66 -13.61 -22.37
N PHE A 84 6.29 -12.57 -22.95
CA PHE A 84 5.61 -11.43 -23.54
C PHE A 84 5.91 -11.33 -25.04
N PRO A 85 4.98 -10.81 -25.86
CA PRO A 85 5.30 -10.41 -27.23
C PRO A 85 6.48 -9.43 -27.25
N ALA A 86 7.36 -9.53 -28.24
CA ALA A 86 8.58 -8.73 -28.29
C ALA A 86 8.34 -7.21 -28.17
N TRP A 87 7.23 -6.71 -28.72
CA TRP A 87 6.84 -5.30 -28.64
C TRP A 87 6.42 -4.86 -27.24
N ALA A 88 6.02 -5.78 -26.36
CA ALA A 88 5.56 -5.49 -25.01
C ALA A 88 6.71 -5.46 -23.99
N ASN A 89 7.91 -5.94 -24.35
CA ASN A 89 9.07 -5.87 -23.47
C ASN A 89 9.35 -4.41 -23.04
N ASN A 90 9.76 -4.24 -21.79
CA ASN A 90 9.92 -2.92 -21.14
C ASN A 90 8.61 -2.13 -20.95
N GLY A 91 7.45 -2.72 -21.20
CA GLY A 91 6.15 -2.16 -20.84
C GLY A 91 5.63 -2.68 -19.48
N SER A 92 4.46 -2.21 -19.07
CA SER A 92 3.81 -2.62 -17.82
C SER A 92 2.30 -2.57 -17.98
N TYR A 93 1.57 -3.51 -17.36
CA TYR A 93 0.13 -3.32 -17.21
C TYR A 93 -0.14 -2.19 -16.22
N LEU A 94 -1.11 -1.35 -16.57
CA LEU A 94 -1.57 -0.25 -15.75
C LEU A 94 -3.03 -0.51 -15.37
N VAL A 95 -3.28 -0.66 -14.07
CA VAL A 95 -4.64 -0.69 -13.54
C VAL A 95 -5.04 0.71 -13.10
N CYS A 96 -6.13 1.21 -13.68
CA CYS A 96 -6.72 2.50 -13.32
C CYS A 96 -8.10 2.27 -12.71
N ARG A 97 -8.37 2.86 -11.54
CA ARG A 97 -9.71 2.86 -10.92
C ARG A 97 -10.02 4.25 -10.38
N ARG A 98 -11.13 4.83 -10.81
CA ARG A 98 -11.72 5.98 -10.13
C ARG A 98 -12.54 5.46 -8.95
N LEU A 99 -12.12 5.80 -7.75
CA LEU A 99 -12.71 5.35 -6.49
C LEU A 99 -13.30 6.57 -5.78
N ASN A 100 -14.62 6.74 -5.83
CA ASN A 100 -15.31 7.76 -5.05
C ASN A 100 -15.25 7.41 -3.57
N GLN A 101 -15.05 8.40 -2.70
CA GLN A 101 -14.90 8.19 -1.26
C GLN A 101 -15.95 8.99 -0.47
N ASP A 102 -16.83 8.29 0.24
CA ASP A 102 -17.80 8.88 1.16
C ASP A 102 -17.14 9.11 2.53
N VAL A 103 -16.54 10.29 2.68
CA VAL A 103 -15.75 10.66 3.86
C VAL A 103 -16.63 10.80 5.11
N MET A 104 -17.85 11.30 4.96
CA MET A 104 -18.77 11.44 6.09
C MET A 104 -19.20 10.08 6.61
N ALA A 105 -19.66 9.19 5.72
CA ALA A 105 -20.10 7.85 6.14
C ALA A 105 -18.97 7.03 6.79
N PHE A 106 -17.72 7.21 6.36
CA PHE A 106 -16.56 6.60 7.00
C PHE A 106 -16.37 7.08 8.45
N TRP A 107 -16.39 8.40 8.67
CA TRP A 107 -16.17 8.98 9.98
C TRP A 107 -17.37 8.81 10.93
N ASP A 108 -18.60 8.84 10.41
CA ASP A 108 -19.81 8.53 11.17
C ASP A 108 -19.78 7.08 11.69
N PHE A 109 -19.39 6.13 10.83
CA PHE A 109 -19.18 4.75 11.24
C PHE A 109 -18.07 4.62 12.28
N ALA A 110 -16.90 5.24 12.04
CA ALA A 110 -15.79 5.17 12.96
C ALA A 110 -16.16 5.74 14.34
N ALA A 111 -16.94 6.82 14.39
CA ALA A 111 -17.45 7.37 15.64
C ALA A 111 -18.33 6.36 16.39
N ALA A 112 -19.37 5.85 15.75
CA ALA A 112 -20.29 4.90 16.38
C ALA A 112 -19.60 3.58 16.81
N ALA A 113 -18.77 3.00 15.93
CA ALA A 113 -18.06 1.76 16.22
C ALA A 113 -17.01 1.93 17.33
N SER A 114 -16.38 3.11 17.42
CA SER A 114 -15.41 3.40 18.48
C SER A 114 -16.03 3.44 19.88
N GLU A 115 -17.29 3.88 20.02
CA GLU A 115 -18.02 3.84 21.28
C GLU A 115 -18.25 2.39 21.74
N GLN A 116 -18.65 1.51 20.82
CA GLN A 116 -18.81 0.07 21.11
C GLN A 116 -17.48 -0.60 21.45
N TYR A 117 -16.41 -0.24 20.74
CA TYR A 117 -15.08 -0.82 20.95
C TYR A 117 -14.38 -0.29 22.21
N GLY A 118 -14.73 0.92 22.66
CA GLY A 118 -14.09 1.60 23.79
C GLY A 118 -12.78 2.31 23.41
N SER A 119 -12.74 2.96 22.24
CA SER A 119 -11.60 3.77 21.77
C SER A 119 -12.06 5.14 21.26
N ASP A 120 -11.14 6.05 20.96
CA ASP A 120 -11.49 7.26 20.22
C ASP A 120 -11.72 6.95 18.71
N PRO A 121 -12.52 7.77 18.00
CA PRO A 121 -12.83 7.54 16.58
C PRO A 121 -11.62 7.53 15.65
N VAL A 122 -10.58 8.33 15.96
CA VAL A 122 -9.38 8.41 15.12
C VAL A 122 -8.54 7.15 15.28
N HIS A 123 -8.40 6.65 16.51
CA HIS A 123 -7.73 5.38 16.78
C HIS A 123 -8.47 4.23 16.10
N PHE A 124 -9.81 4.17 16.21
CA PHE A 124 -10.60 3.13 15.55
C PHE A 124 -10.43 3.16 14.03
N ALA A 125 -10.56 4.34 13.41
CA ALA A 125 -10.30 4.52 11.98
C ALA A 125 -8.86 4.12 11.60
N SER A 126 -7.88 4.43 12.46
CA SER A 126 -6.48 4.05 12.26
C SER A 126 -6.25 2.55 12.32
N MET A 127 -7.00 1.82 13.16
CA MET A 127 -7.01 0.36 13.19
C MET A 127 -7.58 -0.26 11.91
N LEU A 128 -8.65 0.33 11.34
CA LEU A 128 -9.20 -0.10 10.06
C LEU A 128 -8.21 0.10 8.90
N VAL A 129 -7.42 1.18 8.95
CA VAL A 129 -6.42 1.47 7.91
C VAL A 129 -5.11 0.70 8.14
N GLY A 130 -4.65 0.60 9.38
CA GLY A 130 -3.31 0.13 9.76
C GLY A 130 -2.28 1.23 10.04
N ARG A 131 -2.69 2.50 9.92
CA ARG A 131 -1.84 3.69 10.16
C ARG A 131 -2.69 4.81 10.71
N TRP A 132 -2.08 5.67 11.52
CA TRP A 132 -2.65 6.95 11.91
C TRP A 132 -2.78 7.90 10.72
N PRO A 133 -3.62 8.96 10.81
CA PRO A 133 -3.73 9.98 9.78
C PRO A 133 -2.39 10.57 9.33
N SER A 134 -1.46 10.76 10.27
CA SER A 134 -0.09 11.23 10.00
C SER A 134 0.73 10.30 9.09
N GLY A 135 0.38 9.01 9.05
CA GLY A 135 1.15 7.93 8.44
C GLY A 135 1.93 7.06 9.43
N ALA A 136 1.97 7.37 10.73
CA ALA A 136 2.60 6.50 11.73
C ALA A 136 1.92 5.11 11.73
N PRO A 137 2.69 4.00 11.68
CA PRO A 137 2.08 2.67 11.71
C PRO A 137 1.62 2.30 13.13
N ILE A 138 0.38 1.81 13.24
CA ILE A 138 -0.18 1.39 14.53
C ILE A 138 0.62 0.22 15.13
N SER A 139 1.29 -0.59 14.31
CA SER A 139 2.22 -1.65 14.78
C SER A 139 3.43 -1.13 15.56
N ARG A 140 3.78 0.16 15.45
CA ARG A 140 4.86 0.80 16.23
C ARG A 140 4.36 1.79 17.27
N SER A 141 3.23 2.45 17.00
CA SER A 141 2.58 3.35 17.94
C SER A 141 1.10 2.99 18.11
N PRO A 142 0.77 1.90 18.84
CA PRO A 142 -0.60 1.39 18.90
C PRO A 142 -1.56 2.25 19.72
N LYS A 143 -1.05 3.16 20.56
CA LYS A 143 -1.89 3.89 21.53
C LYS A 143 -2.15 5.35 21.17
N LYS A 144 -1.32 5.93 20.31
CA LYS A 144 -1.43 7.34 19.92
C LYS A 144 -0.71 7.61 18.61
N ASP A 145 -1.10 8.67 17.92
CA ASP A 145 -0.35 9.16 16.78
C ASP A 145 1.06 9.64 17.19
N ASP A 146 2.05 9.38 16.34
CA ASP A 146 3.46 9.73 16.53
C ASP A 146 3.98 10.44 15.28
N LEU A 147 3.97 11.78 15.32
CA LEU A 147 4.33 12.62 14.17
C LEU A 147 5.81 12.52 13.82
N ASP A 148 6.67 12.31 14.82
CA ASP A 148 8.11 12.15 14.60
C ASP A 148 8.37 10.84 13.85
N LEU A 149 7.76 9.74 14.31
CA LEU A 149 7.82 8.46 13.60
C LEU A 149 7.20 8.57 12.21
N ALA A 150 6.09 9.28 12.03
CA ALA A 150 5.46 9.45 10.71
C ALA A 150 6.32 10.23 9.71
N GLY A 151 7.14 11.16 10.24
CA GLY A 151 8.09 11.99 9.51
C GLY A 151 9.40 11.28 9.17
N ASP A 152 9.82 10.30 9.97
CA ASP A 152 11.04 9.52 9.71
C ASP A 152 10.83 8.51 8.56
N GLU A 153 11.35 8.85 7.38
CA GLU A 153 11.23 8.03 6.19
C GLU A 153 12.00 6.70 6.23
N PHE A 154 12.93 6.55 7.18
CA PHE A 154 13.74 5.36 7.39
C PHE A 154 13.22 4.48 8.54
N ALA A 155 12.20 4.95 9.29
CA ALA A 155 11.58 4.21 10.38
C ALA A 155 10.08 3.89 10.12
N HIS A 156 9.32 4.79 9.49
CA HIS A 156 7.85 4.73 9.43
C HIS A 156 7.23 3.52 8.70
N ASN A 157 8.05 2.71 8.02
CA ASN A 157 7.62 1.50 7.34
C ASN A 157 8.31 0.24 7.87
N TYR A 158 9.21 0.40 8.86
CA TYR A 158 9.98 -0.71 9.39
C TYR A 158 9.26 -1.42 10.52
N PHE A 159 8.34 -2.28 10.12
CA PHE A 159 7.64 -3.21 10.99
C PHE A 159 7.37 -4.48 10.22
N LEU A 160 7.16 -5.53 10.99
CA LEU A 160 6.68 -6.81 10.55
C LEU A 160 5.38 -7.08 11.31
N PHE A 161 4.68 -8.15 10.97
CA PHE A 161 3.45 -8.55 11.61
C PHE A 161 3.63 -9.79 12.48
N GLU A 162 4.50 -10.73 12.11
CA GLU A 162 4.73 -11.95 12.91
C GLU A 162 6.01 -11.86 13.73
N ASP A 163 7.06 -11.25 13.20
CA ASP A 163 8.33 -11.05 13.89
C ASP A 163 8.45 -9.64 14.51
N ASP A 164 9.29 -9.52 15.54
CA ASP A 164 9.78 -8.22 16.00
C ASP A 164 10.61 -7.55 14.88
N SER A 165 10.49 -6.22 14.71
CA SER A 165 11.43 -5.49 13.86
C SER A 165 12.83 -5.54 14.47
N ARG A 166 13.84 -5.84 13.65
CA ARG A 166 15.25 -6.02 14.07
C ARG A 166 15.97 -4.67 14.11
N ASP A 167 17.17 -4.62 14.65
CA ASP A 167 18.00 -3.42 14.52
C ASP A 167 18.65 -3.38 13.13
N TRP A 168 18.88 -2.18 12.62
CA TRP A 168 19.60 -1.96 11.37
C TRP A 168 20.56 -0.78 11.52
N THR A 169 21.64 -0.81 10.75
CA THR A 169 22.65 0.24 10.75
C THR A 169 22.52 1.04 9.46
N PRO A 170 22.42 2.37 9.52
CA PRO A 170 22.49 3.24 8.35
C PRO A 170 23.81 3.09 7.58
N THR A 171 23.81 3.38 6.28
CA THR A 171 25.06 3.55 5.54
C THR A 171 25.87 4.73 6.07
N LYS A 172 27.17 4.76 5.75
CA LYS A 172 28.05 5.86 6.13
C LYS A 172 27.53 7.21 5.61
N GLU A 173 27.01 7.24 4.38
CA GLU A 173 26.46 8.45 3.77
C GLU A 173 25.27 8.99 4.58
N LEU A 174 24.43 8.09 5.10
CA LEU A 174 23.26 8.47 5.90
C LEU A 174 23.66 8.95 7.31
N LEU A 175 24.68 8.32 7.91
CA LEU A 175 25.29 8.76 9.17
C LEU A 175 25.95 10.14 9.03
N ASP A 176 26.77 10.34 7.99
CA ASP A 176 27.42 11.61 7.69
C ASP A 176 26.39 12.71 7.36
N GLY A 177 25.24 12.32 6.80
CA GLY A 177 24.06 13.16 6.57
C GLY A 177 23.26 13.50 7.83
N GLY A 178 23.68 13.03 9.00
CA GLY A 178 23.08 13.37 10.29
C GLY A 178 21.93 12.49 10.75
N TYR A 179 21.68 11.35 10.10
CA TYR A 179 20.70 10.37 10.56
C TYR A 179 21.40 9.27 11.39
N PRO A 180 21.31 9.30 12.74
CA PRO A 180 22.07 8.40 13.61
C PRO A 180 21.54 6.96 13.63
N GLY A 181 20.36 6.72 13.03
CA GLY A 181 19.63 5.45 13.09
C GLY A 181 18.21 5.64 13.63
N ASP A 182 17.41 4.57 13.52
CA ASP A 182 16.04 4.54 14.03
C ASP A 182 16.04 4.59 15.57
N SER A 183 15.62 5.73 16.13
CA SER A 183 15.49 5.94 17.57
C SER A 183 14.09 5.67 18.11
N HIS A 184 13.14 5.28 17.26
CA HIS A 184 11.76 5.06 17.66
C HIS A 184 11.57 3.67 18.27
N PRO A 185 10.53 3.46 19.12
CA PRO A 185 10.20 2.14 19.60
C PRO A 185 10.05 1.12 18.47
N ARG A 186 10.66 -0.05 18.65
CA ARG A 186 10.59 -1.16 17.69
C ARG A 186 9.18 -1.71 17.62
N ALA A 187 8.76 -2.14 16.42
CA ALA A 187 7.55 -2.95 16.29
C ALA A 187 7.76 -4.28 17.00
N ARG A 188 6.76 -4.68 17.78
CA ARG A 188 6.69 -6.03 18.33
C ARG A 188 5.86 -6.92 17.40
N SER A 189 6.11 -8.21 17.47
CA SER A 189 5.25 -9.25 16.91
C SER A 189 3.78 -8.98 17.25
N ASP A 190 2.92 -9.08 16.24
CA ASP A 190 1.50 -8.80 16.32
C ASP A 190 0.69 -9.90 15.60
N ILE A 191 1.07 -11.17 15.82
CA ILE A 191 0.50 -12.35 15.13
C ILE A 191 -1.03 -12.38 15.26
N PHE A 192 -1.57 -11.98 16.41
CA PHE A 192 -3.01 -11.99 16.67
C PHE A 192 -3.73 -10.70 16.25
N GLY A 193 -3.00 -9.64 15.88
CA GLY A 193 -3.60 -8.36 15.47
C GLY A 193 -4.15 -7.52 16.62
N HIS A 194 -3.46 -7.51 17.76
CA HIS A 194 -3.77 -6.63 18.90
C HIS A 194 -3.42 -5.17 18.61
N ALA A 195 -2.34 -4.92 17.86
CA ALA A 195 -1.94 -3.56 17.49
C ALA A 195 -2.52 -3.17 16.12
N CYS A 196 -2.30 -4.02 15.10
CA CYS A 196 -2.84 -3.86 13.77
C CYS A 196 -3.79 -5.01 13.45
N PRO A 197 -5.11 -4.78 13.39
CA PRO A 197 -6.07 -5.83 13.09
C PRO A 197 -5.70 -6.62 11.83
N LEU A 198 -5.95 -7.93 11.86
CA LEU A 198 -5.69 -8.83 10.73
C LEU A 198 -6.46 -8.42 9.46
N ALA A 199 -7.63 -7.82 9.65
CA ALA A 199 -8.45 -7.29 8.57
C ALA A 199 -8.11 -5.83 8.19
N GLY A 200 -7.21 -5.17 8.92
CA GLY A 200 -6.79 -3.80 8.63
C GLY A 200 -6.22 -3.67 7.22
N HIS A 201 -6.55 -2.56 6.54
CA HIS A 201 -6.32 -2.40 5.11
C HIS A 201 -4.89 -2.70 4.68
N ILE A 202 -3.87 -2.08 5.31
CA ILE A 202 -2.48 -2.33 4.93
C ILE A 202 -2.04 -3.79 5.16
N ARG A 203 -2.63 -4.48 6.12
CA ARG A 203 -2.29 -5.86 6.49
C ARG A 203 -2.96 -6.86 5.54
N LYS A 204 -4.19 -6.57 5.12
CA LYS A 204 -4.88 -7.32 4.05
C LYS A 204 -4.16 -7.23 2.70
N VAL A 205 -3.73 -6.04 2.30
CA VAL A 205 -3.13 -5.84 0.96
C VAL A 205 -1.63 -6.13 0.91
N ASN A 206 -0.96 -6.21 2.07
CA ASN A 206 0.43 -6.62 2.20
C ASN A 206 0.64 -7.28 3.57
N PRO A 207 0.45 -8.60 3.69
CA PRO A 207 0.68 -9.35 4.93
C PRO A 207 2.15 -9.44 5.38
N ARG A 208 3.09 -8.81 4.66
CA ARG A 208 4.53 -8.76 4.99
C ARG A 208 5.12 -10.17 5.21
N ASP A 209 5.60 -10.41 6.42
CA ASP A 209 6.21 -11.64 6.90
C ASP A 209 5.20 -12.69 7.37
N SER A 210 3.89 -12.41 7.25
CA SER A 210 2.88 -13.41 7.56
C SER A 210 2.82 -14.53 6.54
N GLY A 211 2.70 -15.77 7.02
CA GLY A 211 2.22 -16.87 6.21
C GLY A 211 0.80 -16.58 5.71
N THR A 212 0.50 -16.95 4.46
CA THR A 212 -0.82 -16.68 3.85
C THR A 212 -1.44 -17.97 3.33
N ASP A 213 -2.66 -17.86 2.80
CA ASP A 213 -3.35 -18.98 2.13
C ASP A 213 -2.63 -19.50 0.88
N PHE A 214 -1.56 -18.83 0.45
CA PHE A 214 -0.73 -19.22 -0.69
C PHE A 214 0.68 -19.70 -0.34
N GLY A 215 1.03 -19.77 0.95
CA GLY A 215 2.28 -20.35 1.39
C GLY A 215 3.13 -19.41 2.23
N ALA A 216 4.42 -19.36 1.90
CA ALA A 216 5.45 -18.75 2.71
C ALA A 216 5.40 -17.22 2.62
N PRO A 217 5.96 -16.50 3.61
CA PRO A 217 5.94 -15.04 3.61
C PRO A 217 6.55 -14.39 2.36
N ALA A 218 7.53 -15.04 1.73
CA ALA A 218 8.14 -14.58 0.49
C ALA A 218 7.15 -14.49 -0.68
N ASP A 219 6.06 -15.28 -0.67
CA ASP A 219 5.00 -15.22 -1.69
C ASP A 219 4.27 -13.87 -1.70
N THR A 220 4.29 -13.15 -0.58
CA THR A 220 3.73 -11.79 -0.50
C THR A 220 4.41 -10.83 -1.47
N LEU A 221 5.71 -11.02 -1.77
CA LEU A 221 6.45 -10.19 -2.72
C LEU A 221 5.88 -10.28 -4.14
N LEU A 222 5.29 -11.42 -4.50
CA LEU A 222 4.64 -11.65 -5.80
C LEU A 222 3.36 -10.84 -5.98
N ARG A 223 2.80 -10.28 -4.89
CA ARG A 223 1.52 -9.56 -4.88
C ARG A 223 1.70 -8.05 -4.87
N LEU A 224 2.93 -7.56 -4.68
CA LEU A 224 3.22 -6.14 -4.58
C LEU A 224 2.99 -5.43 -5.91
N MET A 225 2.66 -4.14 -5.83
CA MET A 225 2.33 -3.27 -6.96
C MET A 225 3.03 -1.93 -6.81
N LEU A 226 3.37 -1.25 -7.91
CA LEU A 226 3.85 0.12 -7.86
C LEU A 226 2.66 1.08 -7.94
N ARG A 227 2.22 1.62 -6.80
CA ARG A 227 1.06 2.52 -6.74
C ARG A 227 1.48 3.96 -7.04
N ARG A 228 0.74 4.65 -7.92
CA ARG A 228 0.90 6.05 -8.33
C ARG A 228 -0.44 6.79 -8.32
N GLY A 229 -1.31 6.41 -7.38
CA GLY A 229 -2.62 7.02 -7.25
C GLY A 229 -2.55 8.48 -6.80
N ILE A 230 -3.57 9.25 -7.17
CA ILE A 230 -3.68 10.68 -6.84
C ILE A 230 -5.12 10.98 -6.35
N PRO A 231 -5.29 11.73 -5.24
CA PRO A 231 -6.62 12.13 -4.82
C PRO A 231 -7.26 13.09 -5.83
N TYR A 232 -8.59 13.06 -5.93
CA TYR A 232 -9.38 14.04 -6.69
C TYR A 232 -10.50 14.62 -5.81
N GLY A 233 -11.01 15.78 -6.20
CA GLY A 233 -12.00 16.52 -5.40
C GLY A 233 -11.38 17.30 -4.24
N GLU A 234 -12.20 18.11 -3.60
CA GLU A 234 -11.77 18.94 -2.47
C GLU A 234 -11.64 18.11 -1.18
N VAL A 235 -10.72 18.49 -0.30
CA VAL A 235 -10.48 17.77 0.96
C VAL A 235 -11.60 18.08 1.96
N LEU A 236 -12.25 17.04 2.51
CA LEU A 236 -13.23 17.19 3.60
C LEU A 236 -12.61 16.94 4.98
N ALA A 237 -11.75 15.93 5.08
CA ALA A 237 -11.22 15.49 6.35
C ALA A 237 -10.45 16.62 7.05
N GLY A 238 -10.77 16.86 8.32
CA GLY A 238 -10.17 17.93 9.14
C GLY A 238 -10.79 19.32 8.95
N VAL A 239 -11.81 19.48 8.10
CA VAL A 239 -12.53 20.76 7.96
C VAL A 239 -13.62 20.86 9.04
N HIS A 240 -13.51 21.85 9.92
CA HIS A 240 -14.55 22.15 10.91
C HIS A 240 -15.71 22.91 10.27
N SER A 241 -16.96 22.47 10.53
CA SER A 241 -18.19 23.06 9.99
C SER A 241 -18.14 23.31 8.47
N PRO A 242 -17.92 22.24 7.66
CA PRO A 242 -17.81 22.38 6.21
C PRO A 242 -19.13 22.90 5.62
N PRO A 243 -19.08 23.77 4.60
CA PRO A 243 -20.30 24.24 3.95
C PRO A 243 -20.99 23.10 3.17
N PRO A 244 -22.32 23.16 2.96
CA PRO A 244 -23.09 22.06 2.35
C PRO A 244 -22.57 21.61 0.97
N GLU A 245 -22.07 22.55 0.15
CA GLU A 245 -21.45 22.26 -1.14
C GLU A 245 -20.18 21.42 -0.99
N LEU A 246 -19.37 21.68 0.04
CA LEU A 246 -18.17 20.89 0.34
C LEU A 246 -18.55 19.55 0.95
N VAL A 247 -19.73 19.34 1.53
CA VAL A 247 -20.15 18.02 2.00
C VAL A 247 -20.60 17.13 0.83
N THR A 248 -21.28 17.72 -0.14
CA THR A 248 -21.89 16.99 -1.27
C THR A 248 -20.98 16.84 -2.49
N ALA A 249 -19.86 17.58 -2.56
CA ALA A 249 -18.92 17.50 -3.66
C ALA A 249 -18.26 16.11 -3.78
N GLU A 250 -18.12 15.65 -5.03
CA GLU A 250 -17.47 14.38 -5.34
C GLU A 250 -15.96 14.44 -5.03
N ARG A 251 -15.45 13.39 -4.39
CA ARG A 251 -14.02 13.26 -4.09
C ARG A 251 -13.62 11.80 -4.02
N GLY A 252 -12.32 11.57 -4.08
CA GLY A 252 -11.79 10.24 -3.79
C GLY A 252 -10.39 10.07 -4.32
N LEU A 253 -10.16 8.91 -4.94
CA LEU A 253 -8.85 8.51 -5.43
C LEU A 253 -8.93 8.06 -6.88
N MET A 254 -8.06 8.62 -7.72
CA MET A 254 -7.65 7.95 -8.95
C MET A 254 -6.56 6.94 -8.60
N PHE A 255 -6.94 5.68 -8.38
CA PHE A 255 -6.00 4.60 -8.16
C PHE A 255 -5.29 4.29 -9.48
N VAL A 256 -3.96 4.32 -9.46
CA VAL A 256 -3.11 3.88 -10.57
C VAL A 256 -2.08 2.94 -9.99
N ALA A 257 -1.93 1.77 -10.59
CA ALA A 257 -0.90 0.82 -10.22
C ALA A 257 -0.27 0.14 -11.45
N TYR A 258 1.03 -0.13 -11.35
CA TYR A 258 1.80 -0.83 -12.38
C TYR A 258 2.20 -2.23 -11.91
N MET A 259 2.09 -3.19 -12.82
CA MET A 259 2.39 -4.61 -12.62
C MET A 259 2.71 -5.33 -13.92
N SER A 260 3.37 -6.49 -13.85
CA SER A 260 3.54 -7.37 -15.01
C SER A 260 2.46 -8.46 -15.11
N SER A 261 1.70 -8.73 -14.03
CA SER A 261 0.53 -9.62 -14.05
C SER A 261 -0.64 -9.00 -13.28
N VAL A 262 -1.69 -8.58 -14.00
CA VAL A 262 -2.91 -8.03 -13.37
C VAL A 262 -3.60 -9.10 -12.52
N GLN A 263 -3.60 -10.35 -12.98
CA GLN A 263 -4.21 -11.48 -12.30
C GLN A 263 -3.51 -11.77 -10.97
N ASP A 264 -2.19 -11.88 -10.95
CA ASP A 264 -1.43 -12.31 -9.76
C ASP A 264 -1.26 -11.19 -8.73
N GLN A 265 -1.53 -9.94 -9.12
CA GLN A 265 -1.31 -8.75 -8.30
C GLN A 265 -2.64 -8.06 -7.98
N PHE A 266 -3.14 -7.21 -8.87
CA PHE A 266 -4.35 -6.41 -8.57
C PHE A 266 -5.58 -7.28 -8.32
N GLU A 267 -5.92 -8.18 -9.25
CA GLU A 267 -7.13 -9.00 -9.10
C GLU A 267 -7.02 -9.94 -7.92
N PHE A 268 -5.83 -10.48 -7.67
CA PHE A 268 -5.57 -11.30 -6.51
C PHE A 268 -5.81 -10.52 -5.21
N VAL A 269 -5.12 -9.39 -5.00
CA VAL A 269 -5.25 -8.60 -3.77
C VAL A 269 -6.69 -8.15 -3.55
N ILE A 270 -7.40 -7.77 -4.61
CA ILE A 270 -8.80 -7.34 -4.49
C ILE A 270 -9.73 -8.54 -4.25
N ARG A 271 -9.80 -9.51 -5.17
CA ARG A 271 -10.79 -10.58 -5.13
C ARG A 271 -10.50 -11.63 -4.07
N ARG A 272 -9.22 -11.98 -3.88
CA ARG A 272 -8.83 -13.07 -3.00
C ARG A 272 -8.63 -12.62 -1.56
N TRP A 273 -8.10 -11.42 -1.34
CA TRP A 273 -7.81 -10.92 0.01
C TRP A 273 -8.82 -9.87 0.49
N SER A 274 -8.98 -8.78 -0.26
CA SER A 274 -9.78 -7.63 0.20
C SER A 274 -11.28 -7.97 0.29
N ASN A 275 -11.80 -8.64 -0.73
CA ASN A 275 -13.20 -9.04 -0.84
C ASN A 275 -13.54 -10.32 -0.05
N SER A 276 -12.55 -10.99 0.54
CA SER A 276 -12.78 -12.22 1.27
C SER A 276 -12.91 -11.96 2.77
N SER A 277 -13.97 -12.50 3.38
CA SER A 277 -14.09 -12.58 4.84
C SER A 277 -13.16 -13.61 5.49
N LYS A 278 -12.55 -14.48 4.67
CA LYS A 278 -11.78 -15.65 5.12
C LYS A 278 -10.30 -15.58 4.81
N GLN A 279 -9.90 -14.87 3.76
CA GLN A 279 -8.52 -14.85 3.26
C GLN A 279 -7.90 -13.45 3.37
N PRO A 280 -6.57 -13.32 3.55
CA PRO A 280 -5.64 -14.41 3.90
C PRO A 280 -5.93 -14.98 5.30
N ASN A 281 -6.59 -14.20 6.16
CA ASN A 281 -6.98 -14.57 7.52
C ASN A 281 -8.51 -14.40 7.71
N ALA A 282 -9.13 -15.28 8.50
CA ALA A 282 -10.57 -15.29 8.73
C ALA A 282 -11.03 -14.28 9.79
N THR A 283 -10.92 -12.99 9.45
CA THR A 283 -11.25 -11.84 10.33
C THR A 283 -12.16 -10.82 9.64
N GLY A 284 -12.86 -11.25 8.60
CA GLY A 284 -13.71 -10.36 7.82
C GLY A 284 -12.99 -9.75 6.61
N HIS A 285 -13.65 -8.78 6.00
CA HIS A 285 -13.24 -8.14 4.76
C HIS A 285 -12.23 -7.03 5.04
N ASP A 286 -11.54 -6.57 4.01
CA ASP A 286 -10.87 -5.27 4.09
C ASP A 286 -11.95 -4.18 4.32
N PRO A 287 -11.86 -3.38 5.39
CA PRO A 287 -12.91 -2.44 5.75
C PRO A 287 -13.00 -1.27 4.75
N ILE A 288 -11.88 -0.91 4.12
CA ILE A 288 -11.78 0.27 3.26
C ILE A 288 -12.21 -0.04 1.83
N ILE A 289 -11.68 -1.12 1.24
CA ILE A 289 -11.87 -1.43 -0.19
C ILE A 289 -12.53 -2.77 -0.47
N GLY A 290 -12.74 -3.60 0.55
CA GLY A 290 -13.37 -4.91 0.38
C GLY A 290 -14.80 -4.76 -0.12
N GLN A 291 -15.20 -5.59 -1.07
CA GLN A 291 -16.56 -5.65 -1.61
C GLN A 291 -17.11 -7.07 -1.43
N SER A 292 -18.40 -7.19 -1.14
CA SER A 292 -19.13 -8.47 -1.08
C SER A 292 -20.04 -8.61 -2.30
N ASP A 293 -20.58 -9.81 -2.51
CA ASP A 293 -21.26 -10.20 -3.75
C ASP A 293 -22.41 -9.26 -4.13
N VAL A 294 -22.33 -8.71 -5.35
CA VAL A 294 -23.34 -7.83 -5.96
C VAL A 294 -24.64 -8.55 -6.30
N HIS A 295 -24.64 -9.89 -6.30
CA HIS A 295 -25.82 -10.71 -6.60
C HIS A 295 -26.41 -11.43 -5.37
N GLY A 296 -25.90 -11.13 -4.16
CA GLY A 296 -26.30 -11.81 -2.93
C GLY A 296 -26.26 -10.90 -1.70
N ASP A 297 -25.92 -11.49 -0.54
CA ASP A 297 -25.74 -10.75 0.70
C ASP A 297 -24.52 -9.82 0.60
N ARG A 298 -24.80 -8.50 0.60
CA ARG A 298 -23.80 -7.44 0.57
C ARG A 298 -23.20 -7.15 1.95
N GLN A 299 -23.56 -7.92 2.97
CA GLN A 299 -23.00 -7.72 4.30
C GLN A 299 -21.49 -7.94 4.28
N ARG A 300 -20.76 -6.92 4.75
CA ARG A 300 -19.34 -7.03 5.05
C ARG A 300 -19.18 -6.93 6.56
N THR A 301 -18.16 -7.59 7.07
CA THR A 301 -17.81 -7.57 8.49
C THR A 301 -16.31 -7.36 8.65
N VAL A 302 -15.92 -6.84 9.80
CA VAL A 302 -14.53 -6.76 10.25
C VAL A 302 -14.48 -7.21 11.71
N GLU A 303 -13.51 -8.06 12.04
CA GLU A 303 -13.27 -8.56 13.39
C GLU A 303 -12.02 -7.90 13.98
N LEU A 304 -12.18 -7.25 15.14
CA LEU A 304 -11.09 -6.64 15.91
C LEU A 304 -11.01 -7.33 17.27
N LEU A 305 -9.81 -7.40 17.86
CA LEU A 305 -9.64 -7.82 19.25
C LEU A 305 -9.87 -6.63 20.17
N SER A 306 -10.70 -6.79 21.19
CA SER A 306 -10.88 -5.80 22.26
C SER A 306 -9.62 -5.66 23.12
N VAL A 307 -9.63 -4.69 24.04
CA VAL A 307 -8.58 -4.54 25.06
C VAL A 307 -8.46 -5.78 25.96
N SER A 308 -9.55 -6.52 26.20
CA SER A 308 -9.55 -7.78 26.95
C SER A 308 -9.10 -8.99 26.12
N GLY A 309 -8.89 -8.83 24.82
CA GLY A 309 -8.54 -9.91 23.89
C GLY A 309 -9.74 -10.64 23.30
N ASP A 310 -10.96 -10.18 23.57
CA ASP A 310 -12.19 -10.77 23.02
C ASP A 310 -12.42 -10.30 21.59
N LYS A 311 -12.92 -11.19 20.73
CA LYS A 311 -13.28 -10.84 19.36
C LYS A 311 -14.55 -9.99 19.35
N GLN A 312 -14.48 -8.85 18.69
CA GLN A 312 -15.63 -8.00 18.39
C GLN A 312 -15.83 -7.88 16.89
N THR A 313 -17.04 -8.18 16.43
CA THR A 313 -17.41 -8.11 15.02
C THR A 313 -18.23 -6.87 14.75
N PHE A 314 -17.81 -6.09 13.75
CA PHE A 314 -18.51 -4.90 13.29
C PHE A 314 -19.06 -5.15 11.89
N VAL A 315 -20.32 -4.78 11.66
CA VAL A 315 -20.96 -4.84 10.35
C VAL A 315 -20.66 -3.55 9.60
N LEU A 316 -20.11 -3.68 8.40
CA LEU A 316 -19.82 -2.57 7.50
C LEU A 316 -21.02 -2.38 6.56
N ASP A 317 -22.04 -1.70 7.06
CA ASP A 317 -23.36 -1.52 6.43
C ASP A 317 -23.35 -0.58 5.21
N ARG A 318 -22.27 0.18 5.02
CA ARG A 318 -22.05 1.07 3.87
C ARG A 318 -20.74 0.79 3.16
N GLU A 319 -20.72 1.04 1.86
CA GLU A 319 -19.49 1.12 1.07
C GLU A 319 -19.00 2.58 1.09
N TRP A 320 -17.87 2.83 1.75
CA TRP A 320 -17.26 4.16 1.75
C TRP A 320 -16.41 4.41 0.52
N VAL A 321 -16.05 3.36 -0.21
CA VAL A 321 -15.27 3.44 -1.44
C VAL A 321 -16.06 2.78 -2.56
N THR A 322 -16.51 3.57 -3.52
CA THR A 322 -17.31 3.10 -4.65
C THR A 322 -16.50 3.24 -5.94
N PRO A 323 -16.20 2.14 -6.65
CA PRO A 323 -15.60 2.23 -7.98
C PRO A 323 -16.59 2.84 -8.98
N THR A 324 -16.25 3.97 -9.58
CA THR A 324 -17.11 4.70 -10.53
C THR A 324 -16.58 4.68 -11.97
N GLY A 325 -15.40 4.10 -12.17
CA GLY A 325 -14.78 3.94 -13.48
C GLY A 325 -13.41 3.29 -13.38
N GLY A 326 -12.86 2.91 -14.52
CA GLY A 326 -11.53 2.33 -14.58
C GLY A 326 -11.35 1.36 -15.74
N GLY A 327 -10.17 0.76 -15.80
CA GLY A 327 -9.82 -0.20 -16.82
C GLY A 327 -8.45 -0.78 -16.60
N TYR A 328 -8.16 -1.85 -17.34
CA TYR A 328 -6.83 -2.40 -17.48
C TYR A 328 -6.24 -1.90 -18.79
N PHE A 329 -5.05 -1.31 -18.69
CA PHE A 329 -4.32 -0.74 -19.80
C PHE A 329 -2.94 -1.39 -19.87
N PHE A 330 -2.23 -1.12 -20.96
CA PHE A 330 -0.83 -1.45 -21.09
C PHE A 330 -0.06 -0.16 -21.38
N SER A 331 0.96 0.12 -20.58
CA SER A 331 1.92 1.20 -20.79
C SER A 331 3.12 0.63 -21.54
N PRO A 332 3.17 0.78 -22.89
CA PRO A 332 4.26 0.23 -23.69
C PRO A 332 5.56 1.01 -23.47
N ALA A 333 6.68 0.36 -23.78
CA ALA A 333 7.97 1.03 -23.87
C ALA A 333 7.94 2.14 -24.94
N ILE A 334 8.75 3.19 -24.75
CA ILE A 334 8.88 4.30 -25.72
C ILE A 334 9.23 3.77 -27.12
N SER A 335 10.10 2.75 -27.20
CA SER A 335 10.45 2.09 -28.47
C SER A 335 9.26 1.42 -29.15
N ALA A 336 8.34 0.82 -28.39
CA ALA A 336 7.14 0.21 -28.93
C ALA A 336 6.10 1.25 -29.36
N VAL A 337 6.01 2.38 -28.65
CA VAL A 337 5.21 3.53 -29.12
C VAL A 337 5.72 3.99 -30.48
N ALA A 338 7.03 4.24 -30.61
CA ALA A 338 7.63 4.76 -31.83
C ALA A 338 7.61 3.75 -33.00
N GLY A 339 7.97 2.49 -32.73
CA GLY A 339 8.22 1.49 -33.78
C GLY A 339 7.05 0.57 -34.11
N VAL A 340 6.03 0.48 -33.25
CA VAL A 340 4.89 -0.44 -33.44
C VAL A 340 3.56 0.29 -33.48
N LEU A 341 3.31 1.18 -32.51
CA LEU A 341 1.99 1.81 -32.35
C LEU A 341 1.81 3.07 -33.20
N ALA A 342 2.89 3.85 -33.44
CA ALA A 342 2.82 5.05 -34.25
C ALA A 342 2.61 4.75 -35.75
N GLY A 343 2.92 3.52 -36.19
CA GLY A 343 2.93 3.11 -37.60
C GLY A 343 4.02 3.82 -38.41
N ASP A 344 4.72 3.12 -39.29
CA ASP A 344 5.73 3.73 -40.16
C ASP A 344 5.14 4.86 -41.02
N LYS A 345 5.33 6.09 -40.56
CA LYS A 345 5.28 7.31 -41.38
C LYS A 345 6.62 8.04 -41.33
N ILE A 346 7.72 7.34 -41.58
CA ILE A 346 8.99 7.99 -41.95
C ILE A 346 9.71 7.17 -43.03
N GLY A 347 9.58 7.60 -44.29
CA GLY A 347 10.66 7.49 -45.29
C GLY A 347 10.54 6.48 -46.44
N LYS A 348 9.65 6.71 -47.42
CA LYS A 348 10.05 6.52 -48.83
C LYS A 348 10.87 7.75 -49.26
N PRO A 349 12.02 7.60 -49.94
CA PRO A 349 12.80 8.74 -50.41
C PRO A 349 12.06 9.46 -51.56
N LEU A 350 12.15 10.80 -51.59
CA LEU A 350 11.82 11.63 -52.75
C LEU A 350 12.95 11.55 -53.78
#